data_AF-A0A9D6YE26-F1
#
_entry.id   AF-A0A9D6YE26-F1
#
_cell.length_a   1.000
_cell.length_b   1.000
_cell.length_c   1.000
_cell.angle_alpha   90.00
_cell.angle_beta   90.00
_cell.angle_gamma   90.00
#
_symmetry.space_group_name_H-M   'P 1'
#
loop_
_entity.id
_entity.type
_entity.pdbx_description
1 polymer ?
#
loop_
_entity_poly.entity_id
_entity_poly.type
_entity_poly.pdbx_seq_one_letter_code
_entity_poly.pdbx_strand_id
1 'polypeptide(L)'
;MAALECVARDVTGDPNLTLGEWLKKNPNALPAPLSGAVEKLWGYTSEYGRHVREGRSPSFDEAELVVGLSGVLAVYLLRKT
;
A
#
# COMPACT_ATOMS: atom_id res chain seq x y z
N MET A 1 2.68 -1.70 3.97
CA MET A 1 2.54 -1.35 2.54
C MET A 1 3.73 -0.56 1.96
N ALA A 2 4.71 -0.10 2.77
CA ALA A 2 5.89 0.63 2.27
C ALA A 2 6.69 -0.13 1.19
N ALA A 3 6.71 -1.47 1.22
CA ALA A 3 7.34 -2.27 0.18
C ALA A 3 6.77 -1.99 -1.23
N LEU A 4 5.46 -1.81 -1.35
CA LEU A 4 4.81 -1.45 -2.62
C LEU A 4 5.21 -0.04 -3.06
N GLU A 5 5.39 0.88 -2.13
CA GLU A 5 5.88 2.23 -2.43
C GLU A 5 7.32 2.22 -2.91
N CYS A 6 8.21 1.46 -2.25
CA CYS A 6 9.60 1.35 -2.68
C CYS A 6 9.69 0.82 -4.11
N VAL A 7 8.96 -0.26 -4.43
CA VAL A 7 8.91 -0.80 -5.79
C VAL A 7 8.35 0.22 -6.78
N ALA A 8 7.27 0.93 -6.43
CA ALA A 8 6.71 1.96 -7.31
C ALA A 8 7.73 3.07 -7.58
N ARG A 9 8.43 3.56 -6.55
CA ARG A 9 9.46 4.61 -6.67
C ARG A 9 10.63 4.17 -7.55
N ASP A 10 11.11 2.94 -7.36
CA ASP A 10 12.22 2.39 -8.14
C ASP A 10 11.84 2.23 -9.62
N VAL A 11 10.62 1.76 -9.91
CA VAL A 11 10.13 1.57 -11.28
C VAL A 11 9.85 2.91 -11.97
N THR A 12 9.32 3.91 -11.26
CA THR A 12 8.98 5.21 -11.85
C THR A 12 10.11 6.23 -11.81
N GLY A 13 11.17 5.99 -11.04
CA GLY A 13 12.24 6.96 -10.79
C GLY A 13 11.79 8.18 -9.98
N ASP A 14 10.66 8.09 -9.29
CA ASP A 14 10.09 9.19 -8.49
C ASP A 14 10.24 8.87 -7.01
N PRO A 15 11.24 9.45 -6.30
CA PRO A 15 11.55 9.08 -4.92
C PRO A 15 10.45 9.49 -3.92
N ASN A 16 9.58 10.43 -4.29
CA ASN A 16 8.53 10.94 -3.43
C ASN A 16 7.18 10.25 -3.64
N LEU A 17 7.07 9.39 -4.67
CA LEU A 17 5.82 8.75 -5.02
C LEU A 17 5.25 7.92 -3.86
N THR A 18 4.00 8.17 -3.52
CA THR A 18 3.24 7.34 -2.58
C THR A 18 2.42 6.29 -3.31
N LEU A 19 2.02 5.22 -2.60
CA LEU A 19 1.17 4.19 -3.20
C LEU A 19 -0.21 4.77 -3.56
N GLY A 20 -0.74 5.69 -2.74
CA GLY A 20 -1.99 6.39 -3.04
C GLY A 20 -1.90 7.21 -4.33
N GLU A 21 -0.82 7.94 -4.56
CA GLU A 21 -0.60 8.66 -5.82
C GLU A 21 -0.41 7.72 -7.01
N TRP A 22 0.33 6.61 -6.84
CA TRP A 22 0.49 5.62 -7.89
C TRP A 22 -0.85 5.00 -8.30
N LEU A 23 -1.72 4.66 -7.33
CA LEU A 23 -3.06 4.14 -7.60
C LEU A 23 -3.94 5.14 -8.35
N LYS A 24 -3.85 6.44 -8.02
CA LYS A 24 -4.56 7.52 -8.73
C LYS A 24 -4.07 7.67 -10.18
N LYS A 25 -2.76 7.56 -10.40
CA LYS A 25 -2.15 7.59 -11.74
C LYS A 25 -2.44 6.32 -12.56
N ASN A 26 -2.75 5.20 -11.90
CA ASN A 26 -2.98 3.90 -12.53
C ASN A 26 -4.36 3.31 -12.16
N PRO A 27 -5.47 3.94 -12.61
CA PRO A 27 -6.82 3.54 -12.20
C PRO A 27 -7.21 2.11 -12.62
N ASN A 28 -6.52 1.56 -13.61
CA ASN A 28 -6.75 0.20 -14.13
C ASN A 28 -5.82 -0.87 -13.53
N ALA A 29 -4.91 -0.50 -12.62
CA ALA A 29 -4.00 -1.45 -11.96
C ALA A 29 -4.76 -2.45 -11.08
N LEU A 30 -5.89 -2.02 -10.49
CA LEU A 30 -6.78 -2.84 -9.69
C LEU A 30 -8.22 -2.60 -10.15
N PRO A 31 -9.05 -3.66 -10.26
CA PRO A 31 -10.47 -3.48 -10.58
C PRO A 31 -11.20 -2.72 -9.47
N ALA A 32 -12.24 -1.95 -9.80
CA ALA A 32 -13.16 -1.46 -8.78
C ALA A 32 -13.99 -2.62 -8.19
N PRO A 33 -14.29 -2.64 -6.88
CA PRO A 33 -13.96 -1.64 -5.85
C PRO A 33 -12.62 -1.89 -5.14
N LEU A 34 -11.84 -2.88 -5.57
CA LEU A 34 -10.59 -3.29 -4.92
C LEU A 34 -9.57 -2.16 -4.86
N SER A 35 -9.47 -1.33 -5.91
CA SER A 35 -8.61 -0.14 -5.91
C SER A 35 -8.88 0.78 -4.72
N GLY A 36 -10.16 1.06 -4.43
CA GLY A 36 -10.56 1.88 -3.28
C GLY A 36 -10.30 1.21 -1.93
N ALA A 37 -10.38 -0.12 -1.86
CA ALA A 37 -10.02 -0.86 -0.65
C ALA A 37 -8.51 -0.76 -0.36
N VAL A 38 -7.68 -0.89 -1.39
CA VAL A 38 -6.22 -0.78 -1.26
C VAL A 38 -5.80 0.66 -0.91
N GLU A 39 -6.45 1.69 -1.46
CA GLU A 39 -6.21 3.08 -1.08
C GLU A 39 -6.52 3.32 0.41
N LYS A 40 -7.65 2.80 0.91
CA LYS A 40 -8.01 2.90 2.33
C LYS A 40 -7.05 2.13 3.24
N LEU A 41 -6.65 0.92 2.84
CA LEU A 41 -5.67 0.13 3.57
C LEU A 41 -4.32 0.84 3.63
N TRP A 42 -3.90 1.47 2.53
CA TRP A 42 -2.69 2.29 2.50
C TRP A 42 -2.79 3.45 3.49
N GLY A 43 -3.93 4.15 3.51
CA GLY A 43 -4.21 5.23 4.48
C GLY A 43 -4.08 4.74 5.92
N TYR A 44 -4.73 3.62 6.27
CA TYR A 44 -4.59 2.97 7.57
C TYR A 44 -3.12 2.70 7.90
N THR A 45 -2.36 2.05 7.03
CA THR A 45 -0.95 1.74 7.34
C THR A 45 -0.05 2.97 7.43
N SER A 46 -0.39 4.06 6.75
CA SER A 46 0.36 5.31 6.81
C SER A 46 0.10 6.08 8.10
N GLU A 47 -1.13 6.01 8.65
CA GLU A 47 -1.47 6.59 9.95
C GLU A 47 -0.96 5.75 11.12
N TYR A 48 -1.11 4.43 11.07
CA TYR A 48 -0.81 3.52 12.20
C TYR A 48 0.63 2.97 12.19
N GLY A 49 1.35 3.09 11.07
CA GLY A 49 2.73 2.59 10.93
C GLY A 49 3.82 3.67 10.90
N ARG A 50 3.63 4.75 10.11
CA ARG A 50 4.68 5.78 9.87
C ARG A 50 4.62 6.99 10.79
N HIS A 51 3.45 7.26 11.38
CA HIS A 51 3.27 8.27 12.41
C HIS A 51 2.62 7.61 13.62
N VAL A 52 3.36 6.73 14.29
CA VAL A 52 2.88 6.11 15.54
C VAL A 52 2.62 7.23 16.54
N ARG A 53 1.38 7.72 16.59
CA ARG A 53 0.89 8.51 17.71
C ARG A 53 0.90 7.57 18.91
N GLU A 54 1.49 8.02 20.01
CA GLU A 54 1.48 7.26 21.27
C GLU A 54 0.08 6.74 21.56
N GLY A 55 -0.06 5.41 21.70
CA GLY A 55 -1.34 4.75 21.96
C GLY A 55 -2.14 4.28 20.73
N ARG A 56 -1.64 4.41 19.50
CA ARG A 56 -2.28 3.87 18.27
C ARG A 56 -1.42 2.86 17.52
N SER A 57 -0.82 1.92 18.24
CA SER A 57 -0.16 0.78 17.60
C SER A 57 -1.21 -0.23 17.17
N PRO A 58 -1.17 -0.73 15.92
CA PRO A 58 -2.07 -1.80 15.50
C PRO A 58 -1.83 -3.03 16.36
N SER A 59 -2.87 -3.82 16.58
CA SER A 59 -2.68 -5.12 17.23
C SER A 59 -1.84 -6.04 16.35
N PHE A 60 -1.27 -7.10 16.93
CA PHE A 60 -0.39 -8.01 16.19
C PHE A 60 -1.11 -8.64 14.98
N ASP A 61 -2.36 -9.04 15.15
CA ASP A 61 -3.23 -9.61 14.11
C ASP A 61 -3.54 -8.59 12.99
N GLU A 62 -3.77 -7.32 13.33
CA GLU A 62 -3.92 -6.25 12.33
C GLU A 62 -2.64 -6.04 11.53
N ALA A 63 -1.48 -6.04 12.22
CA ALA A 63 -0.18 -5.90 11.58
C ALA A 63 0.13 -7.10 10.66
N GLU A 64 -0.14 -8.32 11.12
CA GLU A 64 0.03 -9.55 10.35
C GLU A 64 -0.85 -9.54 9.08
N LEU A 65 -2.13 -9.17 9.22
CA LEU A 65 -3.05 -9.02 8.10
C LEU A 65 -2.51 -8.04 7.05
N VAL A 66 -2.06 -6.87 7.49
CA VAL A 66 -1.51 -5.82 6.61
C VAL A 66 -0.26 -6.30 5.86
N VAL A 67 0.65 -7.00 6.54
CA VAL A 67 1.87 -7.51 5.94
C VAL A 67 1.54 -8.60 4.92
N GLY A 68 0.65 -9.54 5.26
CA GLY A 68 0.18 -10.58 4.36
C GLY A 68 -0.47 -9.99 3.10
N LEU A 69 -1.37 -9.02 3.26
CA LEU A 69 -2.00 -8.32 2.14
C LEU A 69 -0.97 -7.57 1.28
N SER A 70 0.03 -6.93 1.89
CA SER A 70 1.09 -6.24 1.15
C SER A 70 1.84 -7.20 0.22
N GLY A 71 2.16 -8.41 0.70
CA GLY A 71 2.84 -9.44 -0.10
C GLY A 71 2.00 -9.95 -1.27
N VAL A 72 0.73 -10.29 -1.02
CA VAL A 72 -0.17 -10.79 -2.07
C VAL A 72 -0.44 -9.72 -3.13
N LEU A 73 -0.65 -8.46 -2.72
CA LEU A 73 -0.85 -7.35 -3.65
C LEU A 73 0.38 -7.08 -4.52
N ALA A 74 1.59 -7.19 -3.95
CA ALA A 74 2.82 -7.03 -4.72
C ALA A 74 2.93 -8.10 -5.82
N VAL A 75 2.67 -9.37 -5.50
CA VAL A 75 2.68 -10.46 -6.47
C VAL A 75 1.60 -10.27 -7.55
N TYR A 76 0.40 -9.83 -7.15
CA TYR A 76 -0.68 -9.56 -8.10
C TYR A 76 -0.28 -8.46 -9.10
N LEU A 77 0.25 -7.34 -8.62
CA LEU A 77 0.66 -6.21 -9.45
C LEU A 77 1.82 -6.58 -10.37
N LEU A 78 2.81 -7.33 -9.87
CA LEU A 78 3.94 -7.82 -10.68
C LEU A 78 3.50 -8.71 -11.87
N ARG A 79 2.41 -9.47 -11.72
CA ARG A 79 1.86 -10.33 -12.79
C ARG A 79 0.97 -9.57 -13.78
N LYS A 80 0.67 -8.31 -13.51
CA LYS A 80 -0.22 -7.44 -14.30
C LYS A 80 0.54 -6.45 -15.19
N THR A 81 1.76 -6.10 -14.80
CA THR A 81 2.81 -5.51 -15.66
C THR A 81 3.42 -6.54 -16.59
#